data_AF-A0A645FG18-F1
#
_entry.id   AF-A0A645FG18-F1
#
_cell.length_a   1.000
_cell.length_b   1.000
_cell.length_c   1.000
_cell.angle_alpha   90.00
_cell.angle_beta   90.00
_cell.angle_gamma   90.00
#
_symmetry.space_group_name_H-M   'P 1'
#
loop_
_entity.id
_entity.type
_entity.pdbx_description
1 polymer ?
#
loop_
_entity_poly.entity_id
_entity_poly.type
_entity_poly.pdbx_seq_one_letter_code
_entity_poly.pdbx_strand_id
1 'polypeptide(L)'
;MGVDVEKMSEELLGKMNIKDLGEVEFLGYKCRKMSLKSDKGTQADYVMWGNVMMSMEGEAMGIQTSSRVTSIEEVNPPQEKFELPQDIQFTEEG
;
A
#
# COMPACT_ATOMS: atom_id res chain seq x y z
N MET A 1 2.73 3.98 -10.71
CA MET A 1 1.96 2.73 -10.90
C MET A 1 1.21 2.47 -9.61
N GLY A 2 -0.06 2.85 -9.55
CA GLY A 2 -0.90 2.61 -8.38
C GLY A 2 -1.40 1.17 -8.41
N VAL A 3 -1.36 0.48 -7.26
CA VAL A 3 -2.05 -0.79 -7.11
C VAL A 3 -3.54 -0.47 -7.10
N ASP A 4 -4.23 -0.83 -8.18
CA ASP A 4 -5.68 -0.69 -8.32
C ASP A 4 -6.34 -1.79 -7.46
N VAL A 5 -6.58 -1.49 -6.19
CA VAL A 5 -7.07 -2.45 -5.18
C VAL A 5 -8.44 -3.01 -5.57
N GLU A 6 -9.23 -2.27 -6.35
CA GLU A 6 -10.52 -2.71 -6.89
C GLU A 6 -10.37 -3.80 -7.97
N LYS A 7 -9.20 -3.93 -8.59
CA LYS A 7 -8.91 -4.92 -9.65
C LYS A 7 -8.06 -6.10 -9.18
N MET A 8 -7.78 -6.23 -7.88
CA MET A 8 -7.19 -7.46 -7.36
C MET A 8 -8.20 -8.60 -7.60
N SER A 9 -7.94 -9.41 -8.62
CA SER A 9 -8.78 -10.51 -9.08
C SER A 9 -9.26 -11.36 -7.91
N GLU A 10 -10.52 -11.80 -7.96
CA GLU A 10 -11.16 -12.70 -6.99
C GLU A 10 -10.30 -13.93 -6.64
N GLU A 11 -9.39 -14.34 -7.52
CA GLU A 11 -8.43 -15.43 -7.34
C GLU A 11 -7.31 -15.14 -6.29
N LEU A 12 -6.92 -13.87 -6.13
CA LEU A 12 -5.98 -13.40 -5.08
C LEU A 12 -6.72 -13.19 -3.76
N LEU A 13 -7.94 -12.65 -3.81
CA LEU A 13 -8.83 -12.46 -2.66
C LEU A 13 -9.32 -13.78 -2.07
N GLY A 14 -9.49 -14.83 -2.87
CA GLY A 14 -9.97 -16.14 -2.43
C GLY A 14 -9.06 -16.85 -1.41
N LYS A 15 -7.81 -16.38 -1.23
CA LYS A 15 -6.84 -16.89 -0.24
C LYS A 15 -6.53 -15.88 0.88
N MET A 16 -7.18 -14.73 0.87
CA MET A 16 -6.92 -13.61 1.79
C MET A 16 -8.24 -13.18 2.42
N ASN A 17 -8.41 -13.42 3.71
CA ASN A 17 -9.58 -12.98 4.43
C ASN A 17 -9.47 -11.46 4.67
N ILE A 18 -10.16 -10.68 3.84
CA ILE A 18 -10.23 -9.22 3.98
C ILE A 18 -11.52 -8.86 4.70
N LYS A 19 -11.37 -8.13 5.80
CA LYS A 19 -12.46 -7.57 6.58
C LYS A 19 -12.45 -6.06 6.45
N ASP A 20 -13.53 -5.51 5.94
CA ASP A 20 -13.79 -4.08 6.00
C ASP A 20 -14.12 -3.65 7.43
N LEU A 21 -13.41 -2.63 7.93
CA LEU A 21 -13.58 -2.09 9.28
C LEU A 21 -14.26 -0.71 9.26
N GLY A 22 -14.62 -0.20 8.08
CA GLY A 22 -15.35 1.05 7.91
C GLY A 22 -14.46 2.27 7.66
N GLU A 23 -15.09 3.43 7.70
CA GLU A 23 -14.42 4.72 7.47
C GLU A 23 -13.65 5.19 8.70
N VAL A 24 -12.47 5.77 8.47
CA VAL A 24 -11.63 6.40 9.49
C VAL A 24 -11.08 7.71 8.95
N GLU A 25 -10.85 8.69 9.81
CA GLU A 25 -10.14 9.91 9.44
C GLU A 25 -8.65 9.75 9.71
N PHE A 26 -7.81 10.07 8.73
CA PHE A 26 -6.35 10.02 8.88
C PHE A 26 -5.70 11.19 8.13
N LEU A 27 -4.91 12.00 8.83
CA LEU A 27 -4.35 13.27 8.31
C LEU A 27 -5.41 14.21 7.72
N GLY A 28 -6.64 14.19 8.23
CA GLY A 28 -7.77 14.98 7.72
C GLY A 28 -8.44 14.39 6.46
N TYR A 29 -7.95 13.27 5.94
CA TYR A 29 -8.57 12.56 4.81
C TYR A 29 -9.52 11.47 5.29
N LYS A 30 -10.67 11.35 4.62
CA LYS A 30 -11.58 10.22 4.79
C LYS A 30 -10.99 8.98 4.14
N CYS A 31 -10.63 8.01 4.96
CA CYS A 31 -9.98 6.78 4.57
C CYS A 31 -10.90 5.59 4.87
N ARG A 32 -10.61 4.44 4.27
CA ARG A 32 -11.24 3.15 4.61
C ARG A 32 -10.23 2.26 5.32
N LYS A 33 -10.61 1.74 6.48
CA LYS A 33 -9.81 0.78 7.22
C LYS A 33 -10.20 -0.64 6.82
N MET A 34 -9.21 -1.48 6.57
CA MET A 34 -9.40 -2.90 6.29
C MET A 34 -8.40 -3.74 7.07
N SER A 35 -8.81 -4.93 7.48
CA SER A 35 -7.94 -5.92 8.09
C SER A 35 -7.77 -7.08 7.13
N LEU A 36 -6.54 -7.54 6.96
CA LEU A 36 -6.20 -8.61 6.06
C LEU A 36 -5.55 -9.74 6.86
N LYS A 37 -6.01 -10.96 6.63
CA LYS A 37 -5.42 -12.16 7.20
C LYS A 37 -5.24 -13.22 6.11
N SER A 38 -4.03 -13.73 5.95
CA SER A 38 -3.72 -14.85 5.06
C SER A 38 -3.44 -16.11 5.88
N ASP A 39 -3.67 -17.28 5.25
CA ASP A 39 -3.38 -18.57 5.86
C ASP A 39 -1.87 -18.82 6.10
N LYS A 40 -1.01 -17.98 5.48
CA LYS A 40 0.46 -18.07 5.56
C LYS A 40 1.05 -17.20 6.68
N GLY A 41 0.24 -16.78 7.65
CA GLY A 41 0.70 -16.00 8.80
C GLY A 41 0.92 -14.51 8.52
N THR A 42 0.40 -13.99 7.40
CA THR A 42 0.36 -12.54 7.19
C THR A 42 -0.91 -12.00 7.80
N GLN A 43 -0.80 -11.08 8.75
CA GLN A 43 -1.94 -10.35 9.30
C GLN A 43 -1.60 -8.88 9.38
N ALA A 44 -2.34 -8.03 8.69
CA ALA A 44 -2.10 -6.60 8.69
C ALA A 44 -3.39 -5.78 8.56
N ASP A 45 -3.43 -4.67 9.29
CA ASP A 45 -4.43 -3.64 9.15
C ASP A 45 -3.90 -2.55 8.21
N TYR A 46 -4.75 -2.12 7.28
CA TYR A 46 -4.46 -1.07 6.32
C TYR A 46 -5.44 0.08 6.48
N VAL A 47 -4.95 1.29 6.26
CA VAL A 47 -5.77 2.50 6.08
C VAL A 47 -5.52 3.02 4.68
N MET A 48 -6.58 3.11 3.88
CA MET A 48 -6.50 3.47 2.46
C MET A 48 -7.25 4.79 2.20
N TRP A 49 -6.61 5.74 1.53
CA TRP A 49 -7.26 6.91 0.94
C TRP A 49 -7.34 6.72 -0.58
N GLY A 50 -8.49 6.30 -1.08
CA GLY A 50 -8.60 5.81 -2.46
C GLY A 50 -7.64 4.66 -2.71
N ASN A 51 -6.70 4.84 -3.64
CA ASN A 51 -5.63 3.89 -3.96
C ASN A 51 -4.30 4.14 -3.21
N VAL A 52 -4.25 5.12 -2.31
CA VAL A 52 -3.06 5.45 -1.53
C VAL A 52 -3.09 4.73 -0.18
N MET A 53 -2.06 3.93 0.11
CA MET A 53 -1.90 3.32 1.43
C MET A 53 -1.37 4.36 2.43
N MET A 54 -2.24 4.80 3.33
CA MET A 54 -1.95 5.83 4.34
C MET A 54 -1.20 5.24 5.54
N SER A 55 -1.56 4.01 5.93
CA SER A 55 -0.81 3.27 6.94
C SER A 55 -1.00 1.77 6.79
N MET A 56 -0.02 1.03 7.27
CA MET A 56 -0.08 -0.42 7.45
C MET A 56 0.54 -0.77 8.80
N GLU A 57 -0.10 -1.68 9.53
CA GLU A 57 0.43 -2.22 10.77
C GLU A 57 0.09 -3.71 10.84
N GLY A 58 1.09 -4.55 11.09
CA GLY A 58 0.86 -5.98 11.15
C GLY A 58 2.12 -6.82 11.19
N GLU A 59 1.95 -8.09 10.87
CA GLU A 59 2.99 -9.09 10.78
C GLU A 59 3.07 -9.63 9.35
N ALA A 60 4.27 -9.62 8.80
CA ALA A 60 4.60 -10.22 7.51
C ALA A 60 5.75 -11.21 7.71
N MET A 61 5.54 -12.47 7.33
CA MET A 61 6.56 -13.52 7.43
C MET A 61 7.15 -13.68 8.85
N GLY A 62 6.35 -13.49 9.91
CA GLY A 62 6.83 -13.55 11.29
C GLY A 62 7.46 -12.27 11.84
N ILE A 63 7.53 -11.20 11.03
CA ILE A 63 8.16 -9.93 11.40
C ILE A 63 7.08 -8.87 11.57
N GLN A 64 7.09 -8.20 12.73
CA GLN A 64 6.23 -7.05 12.96
C GLN A 64 6.70 -5.87 12.09
N THR A 65 5.79 -5.34 11.29
CA THR A 65 6.05 -4.25 10.36
C THR A 65 5.00 -3.17 10.53
N SER A 66 5.43 -1.92 10.39
CA SER A 66 4.52 -0.80 10.32
C SER A 66 5.06 0.23 9.33
N SER A 67 4.14 0.89 8.64
CA SER A 67 4.42 2.01 7.77
C SER A 67 3.32 3.04 7.93
N ARG A 68 3.69 4.32 7.88
CA ARG A 68 2.75 5.42 8.06
C ARG A 68 3.17 6.61 7.22
N VAL A 69 2.25 7.10 6.40
CA VAL A 69 2.38 8.39 5.73
C VAL A 69 2.33 9.49 6.78
N THR A 70 3.30 10.41 6.73
CA THR A 70 3.41 11.54 7.67
C THR A 70 2.93 12.85 7.08
N SER A 71 2.98 13.01 5.76
CA SER A 71 2.49 14.17 5.03
C SER A 71 2.08 13.80 3.61
N ILE A 72 1.18 14.61 3.04
CA ILE A 72 0.73 14.49 1.64
C ILE A 72 0.82 15.87 1.00
N GLU A 73 1.37 15.91 -0.19
CA GLU A 73 1.43 17.10 -1.04
C GLU A 73 0.71 16.77 -2.36
N GLU A 74 -0.46 17.38 -2.58
CA GLU A 74 -1.19 17.27 -3.84
C GLU A 74 -0.58 18.26 -4.84
N VAL A 75 0.40 17.79 -5.61
CA VAL A 75 1.11 18.58 -6.63
C VAL A 75 1.11 17.86 -7.97
N ASN A 76 1.32 18.61 -9.05
CA ASN A 76 1.75 18.05 -10.32
C ASN A 76 3.29 17.99 -10.30
N PRO A 77 3.90 16.82 -10.01
CA PRO A 77 5.35 16.75 -9.86
C PRO A 77 6.03 17.05 -11.21
N PRO A 78 7.12 17.85 -11.21
CA PRO A 78 7.88 18.15 -12.42
C PRO A 78 8.52 16.87 -12.99
N GLN A 79 8.61 16.77 -14.32
CA GLN A 79 9.10 15.57 -15.02
C GLN A 79 10.54 15.24 -14.64
N GLU A 80 11.34 16.26 -14.36
CA GLU A 80 12.76 16.18 -14.00
C GLU A 80 12.98 15.34 -12.73
N LYS A 81 11.99 15.25 -11.83
CA LYS A 81 12.06 14.38 -10.64
C LYS A 81 12.04 12.88 -10.96
N PHE A 82 11.66 12.53 -12.19
CA PHE A 82 11.58 11.14 -12.66
C PHE A 82 12.71 10.78 -13.62
N GLU A 83 13.62 11.71 -13.91
CA GLU A 83 14.82 11.42 -14.69
C GLU A 83 15.79 10.56 -13.87
N LEU A 84 16.26 9.47 -14.46
CA LEU A 84 17.21 8.58 -13.80
C LEU A 84 18.60 9.24 -13.80
N PRO A 85 19.28 9.30 -12.63
CA PRO A 85 20.65 9.77 -12.56
C PRO A 85 21.57 9.03 -13.53
N GLN A 86 22.50 9.76 -14.16
CA GLN A 86 23.40 9.21 -15.20
C GLN A 86 24.40 8.18 -14.67
N ASP A 87 24.59 8.11 -13.35
CA ASP A 87 25.47 7.19 -12.65
C ASP A 87 24.78 5.85 -12.28
N ILE A 88 23.49 5.68 -12.61
CA ILE A 88 22.81 4.38 -12.46
C ILE A 88 23.30 3.42 -13.55
N GLN A 89 23.87 2.30 -13.11
CA GLN A 89 24.19 1.16 -13.99
C GLN A 89 23.01 0.20 -14.03
N PHE A 90 22.49 -0.07 -15.23
CA PHE A 90 21.50 -1.11 -15.44
C PHE A 90 22.23 -2.43 -15.69
N THR A 91 21.90 -3.46 -14.93
CA THR A 91 22.32 -4.83 -15.21
C THR A 91 21.19 -5.55 -15.92
N GLU A 92 21.43 -6.06 -17.13
CA GLU A 92 20.51 -7.01 -17.77
C GLU A 92 20.64 -8.36 -17.03
N GLU A 93 19.56 -8.81 -16.39
CA GLU A 93 19.44 -10.21 -15.95
C GLU A 93 18.96 -11.04 -17.14
N GLY A 94 19.84 -11.93 -17.63
CA GLY A 94 19.56 -12.93 -18.66
C GLY A 94 19.52 -14.35 -18.11
#